data_AF-A0A0E3CH29-F1
#
_entry.id   AF-A0A0E3CH29-F1
#
_cell.length_a   1.000
_cell.length_b   1.000
_cell.length_c   1.000
_cell.angle_alpha   90.00
_cell.angle_beta   90.00
_cell.angle_gamma   90.00
#
_symmetry.space_group_name_H-M   'P 1'
#
loop_
_entity.id
_entity.type
_entity.pdbx_description
1 polymer ?
#
loop_
_entity_poly.entity_id
_entity_poly.type
_entity_poly.pdbx_seq_one_letter_code
_entity_poly.pdbx_strand_id
1 'polypeptide(L)'
;MNQPWNQLDAALFERAKTLLDEEWLSRDADLAPLLPVVLERGVGQDWHKAGTFRHHLAGVARSLALWQQPREVRQLGLLHSVYGNAFVDLVKFDAGNERDQLKRLVGEQAEHLVYLFCTMSRTQFVQKLLAGELGADGSLQIERNGPEPRETIRLTAYEVAVFAIVSMADSMEQWFSWQEDIYSRFPSVDHSRQQAVHWAASLWPGPMRPSSRMLSQISGLGQALQHPALKTQLPLPPVFANCSQLLSAGNEAAAVALYWSVIQLDQPLVDLDAATATLEQAVTLNPWVGEPQMVLAQLYLTAGRSADAARAAESALQCFCTWGNAWDKRVQWDAWIAWTRILLQSARQDSWPARLDKLNNMALNQV
;
A
#
# COMPACT_ATOMS: atom_id res chain seq x y z
N MET A 1 4.36 -28.63 3.67
CA MET A 1 4.37 -27.66 4.79
C MET A 1 2.98 -27.03 4.87
N ASN A 2 2.43 -26.78 6.07
CA ASN A 2 1.17 -26.05 6.19
C ASN A 2 1.44 -24.58 5.87
N GLN A 3 1.03 -24.15 4.68
CA GLN A 3 1.19 -22.76 4.24
C GLN A 3 0.27 -21.83 5.07
N PRO A 4 0.72 -20.62 5.42
CA PRO A 4 -0.03 -19.64 6.23
C PRO A 4 -1.13 -18.94 5.41
N TRP A 5 -2.15 -19.69 5.00
CA TRP A 5 -3.26 -19.16 4.21
C TRP A 5 -4.16 -18.22 5.03
N ASN A 6 -4.50 -17.09 4.43
CA ASN A 6 -5.52 -16.18 4.92
C ASN A 6 -6.91 -16.65 4.46
N GLN A 7 -7.91 -16.49 5.32
CA GLN A 7 -9.29 -16.79 4.97
C GLN A 7 -9.94 -15.57 4.31
N LEU A 8 -10.65 -15.78 3.20
CA LEU A 8 -11.41 -14.73 2.54
C LEU A 8 -12.61 -14.28 3.38
N ASP A 9 -12.62 -13.00 3.75
CA ASP A 9 -13.75 -12.34 4.39
C ASP A 9 -14.74 -11.88 3.31
N ALA A 10 -15.95 -12.45 3.32
CA ALA A 10 -16.99 -12.15 2.35
C ALA A 10 -17.45 -10.67 2.40
N ALA A 11 -17.55 -10.07 3.57
CA ALA A 11 -17.97 -8.67 3.71
C ALA A 11 -16.88 -7.71 3.26
N LEU A 12 -15.61 -8.05 3.48
CA LEU A 12 -14.49 -7.29 2.93
C LEU A 12 -14.43 -7.42 1.40
N PHE A 13 -14.64 -8.62 0.86
CA PHE A 13 -14.64 -8.84 -0.58
C PHE A 13 -15.78 -8.09 -1.30
N GLU A 14 -16.99 -8.09 -0.74
CA GLU A 14 -18.10 -7.32 -1.32
C GLU A 14 -17.82 -5.81 -1.31
N ARG A 15 -17.16 -5.29 -0.26
CA ARG A 15 -16.69 -3.89 -0.24
C ARG A 15 -15.59 -3.63 -1.27
N ALA A 16 -14.65 -4.56 -1.46
CA ALA A 16 -13.63 -4.40 -2.51
C ALA A 16 -14.23 -4.36 -3.91
N LYS A 17 -15.27 -5.16 -4.17
CA LYS A 17 -15.95 -5.16 -5.47
C LYS A 17 -16.58 -3.81 -5.83
N THR A 18 -17.09 -3.05 -4.86
CA THR A 18 -17.67 -1.72 -5.15
C THR A 18 -16.63 -0.69 -5.59
N LEU A 19 -15.34 -0.96 -5.35
CA LEU A 19 -14.21 -0.09 -5.68
C LEU A 19 -13.46 -0.54 -6.94
N LEU A 20 -13.90 -1.61 -7.61
CA LEU A 20 -13.36 -2.06 -8.91
C LEU A 20 -13.87 -1.19 -10.07
N ASP A 21 -14.97 -0.47 -9.89
CA ASP A 21 -15.47 0.49 -10.87
C ASP A 21 -14.54 1.72 -10.87
N GLU A 22 -13.94 2.08 -12.00
CA GLU A 22 -13.04 3.23 -12.12
C GLU A 22 -13.69 4.55 -11.65
N GLU A 23 -15.02 4.64 -11.71
CA GLU A 23 -15.82 5.80 -11.29
C GLU A 23 -16.25 5.74 -9.82
N TRP A 24 -15.75 4.81 -9.00
CA TRP A 24 -16.15 4.71 -7.58
C TRP A 24 -15.94 6.02 -6.83
N LEU A 25 -14.83 6.72 -7.12
CA LEU A 25 -14.45 7.94 -6.44
C LEU A 25 -15.36 9.13 -6.80
N SER A 26 -15.88 9.18 -8.02
CA SER A 26 -16.84 10.21 -8.46
C SER A 26 -18.24 10.00 -7.88
N ARG A 27 -18.52 8.81 -7.33
CA ARG A 27 -19.78 8.46 -6.66
C ARG A 27 -19.71 8.46 -5.13
N ASP A 28 -18.51 8.59 -4.55
CA ASP A 28 -18.33 8.68 -3.10
C ASP A 28 -18.82 10.04 -2.58
N ALA A 29 -19.82 10.05 -1.70
CA ALA A 29 -20.45 11.28 -1.23
C ALA A 29 -19.51 12.24 -0.50
N ASP A 30 -18.45 11.73 0.13
CA ASP A 30 -17.53 12.52 0.94
C ASP A 30 -16.28 12.97 0.16
N LEU A 31 -15.89 12.20 -0.87
CA LEU A 31 -14.68 12.42 -1.64
C LEU A 31 -14.94 13.05 -3.01
N ALA A 32 -16.05 12.74 -3.67
CA ALA A 32 -16.40 13.29 -4.98
C ALA A 32 -16.39 14.83 -5.03
N PRO A 33 -16.88 15.56 -3.99
CA PRO A 33 -16.84 17.03 -3.98
C PRO A 33 -15.42 17.62 -4.02
N LEU A 34 -14.39 16.84 -3.66
CA LEU A 34 -13.00 17.29 -3.65
C LEU A 34 -12.32 17.13 -5.01
N LEU A 35 -12.83 16.27 -5.88
CA LEU A 35 -12.18 15.94 -7.14
C LEU A 35 -11.97 17.16 -8.05
N PRO A 36 -12.95 18.06 -8.27
CA PRO A 36 -12.71 19.24 -9.10
C PRO A 36 -11.55 20.08 -8.58
N VAL A 37 -11.54 20.34 -7.26
CA VAL A 37 -10.53 21.16 -6.59
C VAL A 37 -9.14 20.54 -6.66
N VAL A 38 -9.04 19.22 -6.50
CA VAL A 38 -7.76 18.49 -6.62
C VAL A 38 -7.31 18.43 -8.08
N LEU A 39 -8.21 18.15 -9.02
CA LEU A 39 -7.89 18.02 -10.45
C LEU A 39 -7.50 19.35 -11.10
N GLU A 40 -8.12 20.46 -10.73
CA GLU A 40 -7.78 21.82 -11.19
C GLU A 40 -6.31 22.18 -10.88
N ARG A 41 -5.70 21.54 -9.89
CA ARG A 41 -4.29 21.73 -9.53
C ARG A 41 -3.31 20.92 -10.38
N GLY A 42 -3.78 20.27 -11.45
CA GLY A 42 -2.94 19.57 -12.43
C GLY A 42 -2.48 18.18 -11.99
N VAL A 43 -3.03 17.60 -10.92
CA VAL A 43 -2.56 16.31 -10.36
C VAL A 43 -2.63 15.14 -11.34
N GLY A 44 -3.50 15.23 -12.37
CA GLY A 44 -3.59 14.23 -13.43
C GLY A 44 -2.48 14.33 -14.47
N GLN A 45 -1.72 15.42 -14.49
CA GLN A 45 -0.62 15.70 -15.41
C GLN A 45 0.74 15.61 -14.73
N ASP A 46 0.78 15.67 -13.40
CA ASP A 46 2.02 15.54 -12.63
C ASP A 46 2.47 14.08 -12.57
N TRP A 47 3.73 13.86 -12.92
CA TRP A 47 4.42 12.60 -12.66
C TRP A 47 4.51 12.33 -11.15
N HIS A 48 4.24 11.10 -10.75
CA HIS A 48 4.35 10.64 -9.37
C HIS A 48 4.74 9.15 -9.31
N LYS A 49 6.05 8.88 -9.29
CA LYS A 49 6.62 7.54 -9.02
C LYS A 49 6.08 6.47 -9.98
N ALA A 50 5.12 5.65 -9.57
CA ALA A 50 4.57 4.57 -10.39
C ALA A 50 3.48 5.03 -11.39
N GLY A 51 3.05 6.29 -11.35
CA GLY A 51 2.00 6.82 -12.22
C GLY A 51 1.86 8.33 -12.15
N THR A 52 0.62 8.83 -12.24
CA THR A 52 0.30 10.24 -12.02
C THR A 52 -0.03 10.51 -10.55
N PHE A 53 0.06 11.76 -10.11
CA PHE A 53 -0.32 12.10 -8.74
C PHE A 53 -1.81 11.82 -8.47
N ARG A 54 -2.70 11.99 -9.47
CA ARG A 54 -4.11 11.55 -9.40
C ARG A 54 -4.22 10.06 -9.09
N HIS A 55 -3.45 9.23 -9.78
CA HIS A 55 -3.45 7.78 -9.59
C HIS A 55 -3.09 7.42 -8.14
N HIS A 56 -2.01 8.03 -7.65
CA HIS A 56 -1.55 7.87 -6.28
C HIS A 56 -2.61 8.24 -5.24
N LEU A 57 -3.22 9.43 -5.36
CA LEU A 57 -4.26 9.89 -4.46
C LEU A 57 -5.48 8.95 -4.45
N ALA A 58 -5.89 8.47 -5.63
CA ALA A 58 -6.98 7.51 -5.74
C ALA A 58 -6.65 6.16 -5.09
N GLY A 59 -5.41 5.69 -5.21
CA GLY A 59 -4.92 4.47 -4.54
C GLY A 59 -4.94 4.60 -3.01
N VAL A 60 -4.45 5.71 -2.46
CA VAL A 60 -4.48 5.98 -1.01
C VAL A 60 -5.92 6.07 -0.51
N ALA A 61 -6.78 6.80 -1.21
CA ALA A 61 -8.20 6.91 -0.86
C ALA A 61 -8.91 5.55 -0.86
N ARG A 62 -8.56 4.65 -1.80
CA ARG A 62 -9.12 3.30 -1.88
C ARG A 62 -8.80 2.46 -0.66
N SER A 63 -7.53 2.46 -0.21
CA SER A 63 -7.13 1.77 1.02
C SER A 63 -7.92 2.29 2.22
N LEU A 64 -8.01 3.61 2.39
CA LEU A 64 -8.70 4.22 3.53
C LEU A 64 -10.21 3.96 3.50
N ALA A 65 -10.83 3.91 2.32
CA ALA A 65 -12.23 3.52 2.15
C ALA A 65 -12.45 2.04 2.53
N LEU A 66 -11.58 1.13 2.08
CA LEU A 66 -11.64 -0.29 2.46
C LEU A 66 -11.46 -0.51 3.96
N TRP A 67 -10.61 0.30 4.59
CA TRP A 67 -10.36 0.27 6.02
C TRP A 67 -11.43 0.99 6.84
N GLN A 68 -12.51 1.46 6.19
CA GLN A 68 -13.64 2.16 6.81
C GLN A 68 -13.19 3.35 7.65
N GLN A 69 -12.18 4.07 7.18
CA GLN A 69 -11.71 5.24 7.89
C GLN A 69 -12.77 6.36 7.86
N PRO A 70 -12.88 7.16 8.93
CA PRO A 70 -13.79 8.29 8.98
C PRO A 70 -13.58 9.26 7.83
N ARG A 71 -14.62 10.07 7.55
CA ARG A 71 -14.64 11.04 6.45
C ARG A 71 -13.37 11.89 6.43
N GLU A 72 -13.01 12.52 7.55
CA GLU A 72 -11.87 13.42 7.67
C GLU A 72 -10.53 12.74 7.38
N VAL A 73 -10.39 11.45 7.69
CA VAL A 73 -9.20 10.65 7.40
C VAL A 73 -9.13 10.28 5.92
N ARG A 74 -10.26 9.92 5.31
CA ARG A 74 -10.32 9.68 3.85
C ARG A 74 -10.07 10.96 3.05
N GLN A 75 -10.59 12.09 3.50
CA GLN A 75 -10.33 13.41 2.91
C GLN A 75 -8.85 13.79 3.06
N LEU A 76 -8.24 13.56 4.22
CA LEU A 76 -6.79 13.67 4.40
C LEU A 76 -6.06 12.82 3.36
N GLY A 77 -6.47 11.57 3.11
CA GLY A 77 -5.88 10.72 2.08
C GLY A 77 -5.82 11.36 0.68
N LEU A 78 -6.85 12.09 0.25
CA LEU A 78 -6.83 12.81 -1.03
C LEU A 78 -6.02 14.12 -0.99
N LEU A 79 -5.74 14.65 0.20
CA LEU A 79 -5.17 15.97 0.41
C LEU A 79 -3.79 15.93 1.09
N HIS A 80 -3.24 14.74 1.36
CA HIS A 80 -2.11 14.53 2.27
C HIS A 80 -0.76 15.15 1.81
N SER A 81 -0.74 15.78 0.64
CA SER A 81 0.43 16.47 0.09
C SER A 81 0.08 17.83 -0.52
N VAL A 82 -1.11 18.39 -0.27
CA VAL A 82 -1.57 19.59 -0.99
C VAL A 82 -0.77 20.86 -0.65
N TYR A 83 -0.29 21.00 0.58
CA TYR A 83 0.48 22.17 1.00
C TYR A 83 1.99 22.05 0.72
N GLY A 84 2.38 21.13 -0.17
CA GLY A 84 3.77 20.72 -0.35
C GLY A 84 4.26 19.86 0.82
N ASN A 85 5.29 19.05 0.59
CA ASN A 85 5.89 18.23 1.64
C ASN A 85 7.41 18.09 1.42
N ALA A 86 8.15 17.67 2.45
CA ALA A 86 9.61 17.60 2.42
C ALA A 86 10.22 16.62 1.38
N PHE A 87 9.42 15.77 0.72
CA PHE A 87 9.89 14.75 -0.21
C PHE A 87 9.52 15.04 -1.67
N VAL A 88 8.52 15.91 -1.89
CA VAL A 88 8.00 16.23 -3.22
C VAL A 88 7.60 17.71 -3.25
N ASP A 89 8.28 18.48 -4.10
CA ASP A 89 7.98 19.92 -4.33
C ASP A 89 6.77 20.09 -5.28
N LEU A 90 5.64 19.49 -4.88
CA LEU A 90 4.33 19.68 -5.50
C LEU A 90 3.49 20.55 -4.58
N VAL A 91 3.90 21.80 -4.34
CA VAL A 91 3.05 22.76 -3.63
C VAL A 91 1.82 22.99 -4.50
N LYS A 92 0.68 22.40 -4.11
CA LYS A 92 -0.59 22.61 -4.80
C LYS A 92 -1.39 23.72 -4.16
N PHE A 93 -1.19 24.00 -2.88
CA PHE A 93 -1.83 25.07 -2.13
C PHE A 93 -0.79 25.85 -1.31
N ASP A 94 -0.94 27.17 -1.25
CA ASP A 94 -0.15 28.01 -0.35
C ASP A 94 -0.73 27.93 1.07
N ALA A 95 0.00 27.28 1.98
CA ALA A 95 -0.38 27.11 3.38
C ALA A 95 -0.52 28.45 4.15
N GLY A 96 0.02 29.56 3.63
CA GLY A 96 -0.13 30.88 4.22
C GLY A 96 -1.46 31.56 3.88
N ASN A 97 -2.04 31.26 2.71
CA ASN A 97 -3.13 32.05 2.13
C ASN A 97 -4.40 31.24 1.78
N GLU A 98 -4.29 29.93 1.56
CA GLU A 98 -5.39 29.13 1.01
C GLU A 98 -6.06 28.19 2.04
N ARG A 99 -5.62 28.23 3.30
CA ARG A 99 -6.18 27.38 4.38
C ARG A 99 -7.65 27.59 4.63
N ASP A 100 -8.10 28.85 4.64
CA ASP A 100 -9.51 29.17 4.87
C ASP A 100 -10.41 28.65 3.74
N GLN A 101 -9.91 28.61 2.50
CA GLN A 101 -10.65 28.05 1.39
C GLN A 101 -10.79 26.54 1.54
N LEU A 102 -9.71 25.83 1.89
CA LEU A 102 -9.77 24.39 2.13
C LEU A 102 -10.66 24.08 3.33
N LYS A 103 -10.55 24.84 4.42
CA LYS A 103 -11.37 24.72 5.63
C LYS A 103 -12.87 24.87 5.33
N ARG A 104 -13.26 25.80 4.46
CA ARG A 104 -14.67 25.92 4.01
C ARG A 104 -15.16 24.70 3.23
N LEU A 105 -14.27 24.01 2.52
CA LEU A 105 -14.60 22.85 1.68
C LEU A 105 -14.69 21.54 2.48
N VAL A 106 -13.69 21.26 3.32
CA VAL A 106 -13.60 19.97 4.04
C VAL A 106 -14.05 20.05 5.51
N GLY A 107 -14.15 21.26 6.06
CA GLY A 107 -14.39 21.50 7.48
C GLY A 107 -13.10 21.67 8.27
N GLU A 108 -13.23 22.20 9.49
CA GLU A 108 -12.11 22.55 10.38
C GLU A 108 -11.23 21.36 10.75
N GLN A 109 -11.85 20.25 11.16
CA GLN A 109 -11.11 19.07 11.61
C GLN A 109 -10.28 18.44 10.49
N ALA A 110 -10.87 18.27 9.30
CA ALA A 110 -10.16 17.70 8.15
C ALA A 110 -9.02 18.61 7.68
N GLU A 111 -9.25 19.92 7.61
CA GLU A 111 -8.21 20.87 7.23
C GLU A 111 -7.06 20.89 8.25
N HIS A 112 -7.36 20.83 9.55
CA HIS A 112 -6.35 20.75 10.61
C HIS A 112 -5.46 19.52 10.46
N LEU A 113 -6.04 18.34 10.20
CA LEU A 113 -5.30 17.11 9.94
C LEU A 113 -4.41 17.23 8.69
N VAL A 114 -4.94 17.80 7.59
CA VAL A 114 -4.19 18.04 6.35
C VAL A 114 -3.01 18.96 6.59
N TYR A 115 -3.23 20.08 7.28
CA TYR A 115 -2.19 21.05 7.59
C TYR A 115 -1.07 20.43 8.43
N LEU A 116 -1.41 19.75 9.53
CA LEU A 116 -0.42 19.08 10.37
C LEU A 116 0.37 18.02 9.60
N PHE A 117 -0.31 17.16 8.84
CA PHE A 117 0.36 16.10 8.09
C PHE A 117 1.33 16.64 7.02
N CYS A 118 0.96 17.72 6.33
CA CYS A 118 1.82 18.34 5.31
C CYS A 118 3.02 19.07 5.93
N THR A 119 2.83 19.70 7.10
CA THR A 119 3.85 20.56 7.71
C THR A 119 4.76 19.86 8.71
N MET A 120 4.38 18.70 9.24
CA MET A 120 5.23 17.93 10.15
C MET A 120 6.34 17.14 9.44
N SER A 121 7.43 16.85 10.14
CA SER A 121 8.47 15.93 9.66
C SER A 121 7.96 14.49 9.64
N ARG A 122 7.54 14.01 8.46
CA ARG A 122 7.06 12.63 8.28
C ARG A 122 8.16 11.59 8.52
N THR A 123 9.42 11.91 8.19
CA THR A 123 10.57 11.05 8.52
C THR A 123 10.69 10.87 10.03
N GLN A 124 10.69 11.98 10.77
CA GLN A 124 10.81 11.92 12.23
C GLN A 124 9.61 11.20 12.85
N PHE A 125 8.40 11.43 12.32
CA PHE A 125 7.19 10.72 12.75
C PHE A 125 7.34 9.21 12.63
N VAL A 126 7.73 8.70 11.45
CA VAL A 126 7.94 7.27 11.23
C VAL A 126 9.06 6.74 12.14
N GLN A 127 10.19 7.44 12.24
CA GLN A 127 11.32 7.02 13.09
C GLN A 127 10.91 6.87 14.56
N LYS A 128 10.30 7.91 15.13
CA LYS A 128 9.90 7.92 16.55
C LYS A 128 8.80 6.91 16.84
N LEU A 129 7.85 6.73 15.93
CA LEU A 129 6.78 5.77 16.11
C LEU A 129 7.30 4.33 16.10
N LEU A 130 8.22 3.99 15.18
CA LEU A 130 8.88 2.68 15.13
C LEU A 130 9.81 2.44 16.33
N ALA A 131 10.41 3.49 16.88
CA ALA A 131 11.23 3.43 18.08
C ALA A 131 10.42 3.30 19.38
N GLY A 132 9.08 3.40 19.31
CA GLY A 132 8.20 3.31 20.48
C GLY A 132 8.27 4.54 21.39
N GLU A 133 8.62 5.72 20.86
CA GLU A 133 8.76 6.98 21.61
C GLU A 133 7.41 7.66 21.93
N LEU A 134 6.31 6.91 21.94
CA LEU A 134 4.99 7.41 22.32
C LEU A 134 4.94 7.74 23.80
N GLY A 135 4.28 8.84 24.14
CA GLY A 135 3.85 9.09 25.52
C GLY A 135 2.84 8.04 25.98
N ALA A 136 2.72 7.85 27.30
CA ALA A 136 1.74 6.92 27.87
C ALA A 136 0.29 7.25 27.48
N ASP A 137 0.01 8.51 27.16
CA ASP A 137 -1.28 8.98 26.66
C ASP A 137 -1.42 8.89 25.12
N GLY A 138 -0.43 8.30 24.43
CA GLY A 138 -0.39 8.17 22.98
C GLY A 138 0.09 9.42 22.24
N SER A 139 0.51 10.48 22.93
CA SER A 139 1.03 11.69 22.28
C SER A 139 2.45 11.51 21.72
N LEU A 140 2.79 12.33 20.73
CA LEU A 140 4.12 12.31 20.10
C LEU A 140 4.61 13.74 19.80
N GLN A 141 5.86 14.04 20.15
CA GLN A 141 6.50 15.32 19.84
C GLN A 141 7.21 15.24 18.49
N ILE A 142 6.89 16.17 17.57
CA ILE A 142 7.38 16.20 16.19
C ILE A 142 7.79 17.61 15.81
N GLU A 143 8.88 17.75 15.06
CA GLU A 143 9.30 19.00 14.43
C GLU A 143 8.49 19.29 13.17
N ARG A 144 8.21 20.57 12.92
CA ARG A 144 7.74 21.03 11.61
C ARG A 144 8.89 21.08 10.61
N ASN A 145 8.56 20.83 9.35
CA ASN A 145 9.44 21.08 8.21
C ASN A 145 9.66 22.60 8.08
N GLY A 146 10.89 22.99 7.75
CA GLY A 146 11.25 24.40 7.59
C GLY A 146 12.72 24.67 7.95
N PRO A 147 13.17 25.93 7.78
CA PRO A 147 14.49 26.35 8.21
C PRO A 147 14.63 26.27 9.73
N GLU A 148 15.85 26.10 10.21
CA GLU A 148 16.16 26.20 11.64
C GLU A 148 15.98 27.64 12.15
N PRO A 149 15.53 27.85 13.40
CA PRO A 149 15.13 26.83 14.38
C PRO A 149 13.72 26.29 14.09
N ARG A 150 13.58 24.96 14.08
CA ARG A 150 12.28 24.33 13.83
C ARG A 150 11.34 24.41 15.02
N GLU A 151 10.05 24.60 14.72
CA GLU A 151 8.97 24.55 15.72
C GLU A 151 8.65 23.08 16.07
N THR A 152 8.60 22.76 17.36
CA THR A 152 8.13 21.46 17.86
C THR A 152 6.65 21.52 18.17
N ILE A 153 5.89 20.59 17.61
CA ILE A 153 4.47 20.40 17.87
C ILE A 153 4.22 19.08 18.62
N ARG A 154 3.15 19.07 19.41
CA ARG A 154 2.67 17.88 20.09
C ARG A 154 1.45 17.33 19.37
N LEU A 155 1.57 16.12 18.84
CA LEU A 155 0.46 15.35 18.30
C LEU A 155 -0.29 14.65 19.43
N THR A 156 -1.61 14.66 19.35
CA THR A 156 -2.53 13.90 20.20
C THR A 156 -2.57 12.41 19.79
N ALA A 157 -3.11 11.55 20.66
CA ALA A 157 -3.32 10.14 20.34
C ALA A 157 -4.15 9.94 19.05
N TYR A 158 -5.18 10.74 18.84
CA TYR A 158 -6.00 10.68 17.63
C TYR A 158 -5.17 11.03 16.39
N GLU A 159 -4.43 12.15 16.40
CA GLU A 159 -3.58 12.57 15.28
C GLU A 159 -2.49 11.54 14.97
N VAL A 160 -1.85 10.96 15.99
CA VAL A 160 -0.88 9.88 15.81
C VAL A 160 -1.53 8.67 15.13
N ALA A 161 -2.73 8.26 15.56
CA ALA A 161 -3.44 7.14 14.95
C ALA A 161 -3.81 7.43 13.48
N VAL A 162 -4.36 8.61 13.20
CA VAL A 162 -4.68 9.07 11.83
C VAL A 162 -3.42 9.01 10.95
N PHE A 163 -2.32 9.59 11.41
CA PHE A 163 -1.11 9.73 10.60
C PHE A 163 -0.37 8.41 10.42
N ALA A 164 -0.43 7.50 11.38
CA ALA A 164 0.06 6.13 11.20
C ALA A 164 -0.72 5.42 10.09
N ILE A 165 -2.06 5.43 10.16
CA ILE A 165 -2.93 4.78 9.16
C ILE A 165 -2.73 5.38 7.76
N VAL A 166 -2.71 6.71 7.63
CA VAL A 166 -2.48 7.36 6.33
C VAL A 166 -1.07 7.07 5.82
N SER A 167 -0.05 7.05 6.68
CA SER A 167 1.32 6.69 6.27
C SER A 167 1.44 5.23 5.81
N MET A 168 0.66 4.33 6.40
CA MET A 168 0.58 2.93 5.96
C MET A 168 -0.01 2.83 4.54
N ALA A 169 -1.12 3.52 4.28
CA ALA A 169 -1.75 3.55 2.95
C ALA A 169 -0.87 4.23 1.89
N ASP A 170 -0.33 5.42 2.20
CA ASP A 170 0.60 6.18 1.35
C ASP A 170 1.84 5.35 0.99
N SER A 171 2.45 4.70 1.99
CA SER A 171 3.64 3.88 1.78
C SER A 171 3.33 2.61 0.97
N MET A 172 2.21 1.95 1.24
CA MET A 172 1.81 0.79 0.47
C MET A 172 1.53 1.19 -0.99
N GLU A 173 0.87 2.32 -1.25
CA GLU A 173 0.45 2.70 -2.60
C GLU A 173 1.64 2.95 -3.53
N GLN A 174 2.68 3.63 -3.05
CA GLN A 174 3.67 4.21 -3.97
C GLN A 174 4.98 3.42 -4.10
N TRP A 175 5.41 2.69 -3.07
CA TRP A 175 6.80 2.20 -3.00
C TRP A 175 7.07 0.97 -3.88
N PHE A 176 8.21 1.04 -4.59
CA PHE A 176 8.84 -0.06 -5.32
C PHE A 176 10.35 0.20 -5.44
N SER A 177 11.08 -0.70 -6.09
CA SER A 177 12.55 -0.72 -6.12
C SER A 177 13.22 0.59 -6.53
N TRP A 178 12.63 1.37 -7.44
CA TRP A 178 13.22 2.65 -7.85
C TRP A 178 13.38 3.62 -6.65
N GLN A 179 12.37 3.69 -5.79
CA GLN A 179 12.45 4.49 -4.56
C GLN A 179 13.43 3.90 -3.54
N GLU A 180 13.59 2.57 -3.51
CA GLU A 180 14.56 1.95 -2.62
C GLU A 180 16.00 2.38 -2.95
N ASP A 181 16.31 2.53 -4.24
CA ASP A 181 17.64 2.92 -4.67
C ASP A 181 17.92 4.40 -4.35
N ILE A 182 16.98 5.30 -4.63
CA ILE A 182 17.17 6.75 -4.40
C ILE A 182 16.98 7.18 -2.94
N TYR A 183 16.20 6.44 -2.15
CA TYR A 183 15.98 6.68 -0.71
C TYR A 183 16.53 5.52 0.12
N SER A 184 17.78 5.14 -0.13
CA SER A 184 18.41 4.02 0.56
C SER A 184 18.40 4.21 2.07
N ARG A 185 17.85 3.21 2.77
CA ARG A 185 17.67 3.13 4.23
C ARG A 185 16.60 4.08 4.81
N PHE A 186 15.70 4.63 4.00
CA PHE A 186 14.51 5.31 4.52
C PHE A 186 13.84 4.49 5.63
N PRO A 187 13.49 5.10 6.78
CA PRO A 187 13.50 6.54 7.07
C PRO A 187 14.84 7.04 7.62
N SER A 188 15.78 6.15 7.91
CA SER A 188 17.11 6.45 8.46
C SER A 188 18.18 6.47 7.37
N VAL A 189 18.05 7.42 6.43
CA VAL A 189 19.01 7.61 5.34
C VAL A 189 20.40 7.88 5.93
N ASP A 190 21.38 7.08 5.53
CA ASP A 190 22.74 7.16 6.08
C ASP A 190 23.56 8.23 5.35
N HIS A 191 23.60 9.43 5.93
CA HIS A 191 24.36 10.55 5.41
C HIS A 191 25.88 10.45 5.67
N SER A 192 26.33 9.47 6.46
CA SER A 192 27.76 9.31 6.79
C SER A 192 28.55 8.64 5.67
N ARG A 193 27.89 7.82 4.84
CA ARG A 193 28.52 7.15 3.71
C ARG A 193 28.45 8.00 2.45
N GLN A 194 29.44 8.87 2.27
CA GLN A 194 29.59 9.63 1.03
C GLN A 194 29.90 8.67 -0.13
N GLN A 195 29.04 8.66 -1.15
CA GLN A 195 29.25 7.94 -2.41
C GLN A 195 29.22 8.95 -3.56
N ALA A 196 30.01 8.72 -4.61
CA ALA A 196 29.84 9.48 -5.84
C ALA A 196 28.41 9.28 -6.35
N VAL A 197 27.74 10.37 -6.74
CA VAL A 197 26.36 10.30 -7.22
C VAL A 197 26.30 9.44 -8.48
N HIS A 198 25.66 8.27 -8.38
CA HIS A 198 25.46 7.37 -9.49
C HIS A 198 24.11 7.62 -10.16
N TRP A 199 24.02 8.68 -10.97
CA TRP A 199 22.77 9.10 -11.62
C TRP A 199 22.07 7.98 -12.40
N ALA A 200 22.80 7.01 -12.94
CA ALA A 200 22.20 5.87 -13.65
C ALA A 200 21.31 4.99 -12.75
N ALA A 201 21.52 4.98 -11.43
CA ALA A 201 20.62 4.30 -10.48
C ALA A 201 19.23 4.97 -10.39
N SER A 202 19.09 6.21 -10.86
CA SER A 202 17.82 6.94 -10.87
C SER A 202 16.99 6.75 -12.15
N LEU A 203 17.44 5.93 -13.10
CA LEU A 203 16.69 5.66 -14.34
C LEU A 203 15.30 5.13 -14.02
N TRP A 204 14.28 5.85 -14.49
CA TRP A 204 12.87 5.53 -14.30
C TRP A 204 12.30 4.77 -15.51
N PRO A 205 11.39 3.79 -15.35
CA PRO A 205 10.82 3.30 -14.09
C PRO A 205 11.69 2.25 -13.38
N GLY A 206 12.91 1.98 -13.87
CA GLY A 206 13.72 0.89 -13.35
C GLY A 206 13.04 -0.48 -13.53
N PRO A 207 13.41 -1.50 -12.75
CA PRO A 207 12.86 -2.84 -12.89
C PRO A 207 11.45 -3.01 -12.31
N MET A 208 10.91 -2.02 -11.59
CA MET A 208 9.62 -2.09 -10.90
C MET A 208 9.44 -3.29 -9.95
N ARG A 209 10.54 -3.82 -9.40
CA ARG A 209 10.49 -4.89 -8.40
C ARG A 209 9.75 -4.40 -7.15
N PRO A 210 8.91 -5.21 -6.49
CA PRO A 210 8.32 -4.84 -5.21
C PRO A 210 9.37 -4.44 -4.18
N SER A 211 9.01 -3.54 -3.26
CA SER A 211 9.93 -3.10 -2.21
C SER A 211 10.29 -4.26 -1.29
N SER A 212 11.55 -4.33 -0.87
CA SER A 212 12.14 -5.32 0.02
C SER A 212 12.18 -4.95 1.50
N ARG A 213 11.70 -3.75 1.86
CA ARG A 213 11.71 -3.26 3.26
C ARG A 213 10.49 -2.44 3.68
N MET A 214 9.57 -2.12 2.77
CA MET A 214 8.49 -1.21 3.13
C MET A 214 7.38 -1.87 3.91
N LEU A 215 7.02 -3.11 3.61
CA LEU A 215 5.95 -3.80 4.33
C LEU A 215 6.33 -4.10 5.77
N SER A 216 7.59 -4.40 6.05
CA SER A 216 8.12 -4.55 7.41
C SER A 216 8.01 -3.24 8.18
N GLN A 217 8.39 -2.10 7.58
CA GLN A 217 8.14 -0.78 8.16
C GLN A 217 6.64 -0.55 8.41
N ILE A 218 5.79 -0.77 7.40
CA ILE A 218 4.34 -0.56 7.51
C ILE A 218 3.74 -1.45 8.60
N SER A 219 4.23 -2.69 8.77
CA SER A 219 3.81 -3.57 9.85
C SER A 219 4.19 -3.02 11.23
N GLY A 220 5.34 -2.35 11.35
CA GLY A 220 5.75 -1.65 12.57
C GLY A 220 4.85 -0.46 12.89
N LEU A 221 4.44 0.32 11.88
CA LEU A 221 3.44 1.39 12.05
C LEU A 221 2.10 0.82 12.50
N GLY A 222 1.67 -0.30 11.90
CA GLY A 222 0.49 -1.04 12.34
C GLY A 222 0.62 -1.47 13.81
N GLN A 223 1.73 -2.11 14.18
CA GLN A 223 1.95 -2.58 15.54
C GLN A 223 1.89 -1.44 16.57
N ALA A 224 2.36 -0.25 16.22
CA ALA A 224 2.26 0.92 17.10
C ALA A 224 0.80 1.30 17.40
N LEU A 225 -0.14 1.08 16.48
CA LEU A 225 -1.58 1.28 16.70
C LEU A 225 -2.17 0.36 17.78
N GLN A 226 -1.48 -0.72 18.17
CA GLN A 226 -1.90 -1.55 19.30
C GLN A 226 -1.71 -0.88 20.66
N HIS A 227 -1.01 0.25 20.73
CA HIS A 227 -0.86 1.02 21.96
C HIS A 227 -2.25 1.34 22.57
N PRO A 228 -2.48 1.16 23.89
CA PRO A 228 -3.81 1.29 24.50
C PRO A 228 -4.51 2.63 24.23
N ALA A 229 -3.75 3.72 24.14
CA ALA A 229 -4.30 5.04 23.84
C ALA A 229 -4.62 5.26 22.35
N LEU A 230 -4.04 4.48 21.44
CA LEU A 230 -4.23 4.60 19.98
C LEU A 230 -5.29 3.63 19.45
N LYS A 231 -5.33 2.40 19.99
CA LYS A 231 -6.13 1.27 19.48
C LYS A 231 -7.63 1.56 19.39
N THR A 232 -8.14 2.45 20.24
CA THR A 232 -9.57 2.80 20.33
C THR A 232 -9.93 4.06 19.56
N GLN A 233 -8.95 4.76 18.96
CA GLN A 233 -9.18 6.04 18.28
C GLN A 233 -9.89 5.85 16.93
N LEU A 234 -9.50 4.82 16.18
CA LEU A 234 -9.95 4.58 14.80
C LEU A 234 -10.08 3.08 14.52
N PRO A 235 -10.89 2.68 13.51
CA PRO A 235 -10.86 1.32 13.00
C PRO A 235 -9.43 0.92 12.59
N LEU A 236 -8.96 -0.23 13.07
CA LEU A 236 -7.64 -0.74 12.70
C LEU A 236 -7.64 -1.24 11.24
N PRO A 237 -6.60 -0.92 10.44
CA PRO A 237 -6.42 -1.55 9.14
C PRO A 237 -6.40 -3.09 9.25
N PRO A 238 -7.13 -3.83 8.39
CA PRO A 238 -7.23 -5.29 8.43
C PRO A 238 -6.00 -5.98 7.82
N VAL A 239 -4.82 -5.38 7.94
CA VAL A 239 -3.54 -5.89 7.45
C VAL A 239 -2.69 -6.39 8.62
N PHE A 240 -1.81 -7.36 8.40
CA PHE A 240 -0.96 -7.94 9.45
C PHE A 240 -1.74 -8.41 10.70
N ALA A 241 -2.83 -9.16 10.47
CA ALA A 241 -3.79 -9.59 11.49
C ALA A 241 -4.33 -8.44 12.35
N ASN A 242 -4.98 -7.46 11.71
CA ASN A 242 -5.49 -6.25 12.37
C ASN A 242 -4.38 -5.50 13.12
N CYS A 243 -3.25 -5.31 12.45
CA CYS A 243 -2.08 -4.60 12.94
C CYS A 243 -1.43 -5.22 14.20
N SER A 244 -1.61 -6.52 14.44
CA SER A 244 -1.08 -7.19 15.64
C SER A 244 0.16 -8.05 15.39
N GLN A 245 0.56 -8.23 14.13
CA GLN A 245 1.72 -9.01 13.75
C GLN A 245 2.75 -8.15 13.00
N LEU A 246 4.01 -8.49 13.19
CA LEU A 246 5.13 -7.86 12.51
C LEU A 246 5.61 -8.74 11.35
N LEU A 247 5.99 -8.09 10.24
CA LEU A 247 6.79 -8.70 9.20
C LEU A 247 8.24 -8.29 9.43
N SER A 248 9.15 -9.27 9.57
CA SER A 248 10.57 -8.95 9.73
C SER A 248 11.15 -8.45 8.40
N ALA A 249 12.10 -7.50 8.45
CA ALA A 249 12.78 -7.02 7.26
C ALA A 249 13.52 -8.13 6.49
N GLY A 250 14.07 -9.11 7.22
CA GLY A 250 14.71 -10.28 6.61
C GLY A 250 13.72 -11.17 5.85
N ASN A 251 12.53 -11.41 6.41
CA ASN A 251 11.50 -12.19 5.74
C ASN A 251 10.95 -11.46 4.51
N GLU A 252 10.70 -10.14 4.60
CA GLU A 252 10.27 -9.33 3.45
C GLU A 252 11.29 -9.39 2.31
N ALA A 253 12.56 -9.13 2.62
CA ALA A 253 13.62 -9.13 1.61
C ALA A 253 13.79 -10.50 0.93
N ALA A 254 13.75 -11.58 1.71
CA ALA A 254 13.82 -12.94 1.19
C ALA A 254 12.59 -13.29 0.33
N ALA A 255 11.37 -12.93 0.79
CA ALA A 255 10.15 -13.15 0.03
C ALA A 255 10.16 -12.40 -1.32
N VAL A 256 10.62 -11.15 -1.34
CA VAL A 256 10.81 -10.38 -2.59
C VAL A 256 11.77 -11.08 -3.53
N ALA A 257 12.94 -11.50 -3.03
CA ALA A 257 13.95 -12.13 -3.89
C ALA A 257 13.42 -13.42 -4.53
N LEU A 258 12.71 -14.25 -3.76
CA LEU A 258 12.09 -15.50 -4.24
C LEU A 258 10.95 -15.24 -5.23
N TYR A 259 10.04 -14.32 -4.92
CA TYR A 259 8.98 -13.92 -5.85
C TYR A 259 9.56 -13.37 -7.15
N TRP A 260 10.55 -12.49 -7.04
CA TRP A 260 11.16 -11.82 -8.19
C TRP A 260 11.91 -12.79 -9.11
N SER A 261 12.61 -13.79 -8.56
CA SER A 261 13.29 -14.79 -9.39
C SER A 261 12.31 -15.62 -10.22
N VAL A 262 11.11 -15.91 -9.70
CA VAL A 262 10.07 -16.61 -10.47
C VAL A 262 9.49 -15.71 -11.55
N ILE A 263 9.22 -14.45 -11.21
CA ILE A 263 8.68 -13.46 -12.15
C ILE A 263 9.63 -13.14 -13.30
N GLN A 264 10.94 -13.10 -13.04
CA GLN A 264 11.97 -12.88 -14.06
C GLN A 264 12.27 -14.14 -14.89
N LEU A 265 11.58 -15.26 -14.61
CA LEU A 265 11.83 -16.56 -15.24
C LEU A 265 13.25 -17.08 -14.97
N ASP A 266 13.83 -16.75 -13.82
CA ASP A 266 15.15 -17.22 -13.35
C ASP A 266 15.07 -18.60 -12.67
N GLN A 267 13.95 -19.32 -12.85
CA GLN A 267 13.77 -20.72 -12.42
C GLN A 267 13.72 -21.63 -13.65
N PRO A 268 14.06 -22.94 -13.51
CA PRO A 268 13.84 -23.90 -14.57
C PRO A 268 12.38 -23.85 -15.09
N LEU A 269 12.21 -23.81 -16.42
CA LEU A 269 10.90 -23.63 -17.06
C LEU A 269 10.27 -24.93 -17.57
N VAL A 270 11.04 -26.02 -17.58
CA VAL A 270 10.59 -27.34 -18.07
C VAL A 270 9.75 -28.07 -17.01
N ASP A 271 10.10 -27.88 -15.75
CA ASP A 271 9.42 -28.46 -14.59
C ASP A 271 8.95 -27.33 -13.67
N LEU A 272 7.77 -27.48 -13.08
CA LEU A 272 7.17 -26.48 -12.19
C LEU A 272 7.65 -26.61 -10.74
N ASP A 273 8.31 -27.71 -10.35
CA ASP A 273 8.65 -28.00 -8.96
C ASP A 273 9.52 -26.92 -8.31
N ALA A 274 10.55 -26.44 -9.02
CA ALA A 274 11.44 -25.40 -8.51
C ALA A 274 10.67 -24.08 -8.29
N ALA A 275 9.94 -23.60 -9.31
CA ALA A 275 9.16 -22.37 -9.21
C ALA A 275 8.06 -22.46 -8.14
N THR A 276 7.42 -23.63 -8.02
CA THR A 276 6.39 -23.91 -7.00
C THR A 276 6.99 -23.84 -5.60
N ALA A 277 8.10 -24.53 -5.35
CA ALA A 277 8.79 -24.51 -4.05
C ALA A 277 9.30 -23.11 -3.68
N THR A 278 9.82 -22.36 -4.66
CA THR A 278 10.26 -20.98 -4.48
C THR A 278 9.12 -20.06 -4.05
N LEU A 279 7.95 -20.14 -4.71
CA LEU A 279 6.78 -19.34 -4.33
C LEU A 279 6.16 -19.81 -3.00
N GLU A 280 6.10 -21.11 -2.75
CA GLU A 280 5.68 -21.66 -1.46
C GLU A 280 6.52 -21.09 -0.30
N GLN A 281 7.84 -20.97 -0.49
CA GLN A 281 8.72 -20.33 0.48
C GLN A 281 8.50 -18.81 0.57
N ALA A 282 8.28 -18.12 -0.55
CA ALA A 282 7.98 -16.70 -0.57
C ALA A 282 6.71 -16.39 0.23
N VAL A 283 5.65 -17.18 0.06
CA VAL A 283 4.38 -17.07 0.79
C VAL A 283 4.55 -17.37 2.28
N THR A 284 5.34 -18.39 2.63
CA THR A 284 5.65 -18.69 4.03
C THR A 284 6.34 -17.51 4.73
N LEU A 285 7.26 -16.84 4.04
CA LEU A 285 8.01 -15.71 4.59
C LEU A 285 7.17 -14.42 4.65
N ASN A 286 6.32 -14.18 3.66
CA ASN A 286 5.44 -13.02 3.61
C ASN A 286 4.01 -13.42 3.19
N PRO A 287 3.15 -13.82 4.16
CA PRO A 287 1.76 -14.19 3.89
C PRO A 287 0.83 -12.98 3.68
N TRP A 288 1.35 -11.76 3.77
CA TRP A 288 0.56 -10.54 3.83
C TRP A 288 0.32 -9.87 2.47
N VAL A 289 0.82 -10.46 1.39
CA VAL A 289 0.68 -9.95 0.01
C VAL A 289 0.09 -11.01 -0.92
N GLY A 290 -0.72 -10.58 -1.88
CA GLY A 290 -1.50 -11.48 -2.71
C GLY A 290 -0.76 -12.01 -3.93
N GLU A 291 0.21 -11.28 -4.46
CA GLU A 291 0.85 -11.55 -5.75
C GLU A 291 1.61 -12.88 -5.77
N PRO A 292 2.49 -13.22 -4.80
CA PRO A 292 3.14 -14.53 -4.79
C PRO A 292 2.13 -15.67 -4.67
N GLN A 293 1.04 -15.46 -3.92
CA GLN A 293 -0.01 -16.46 -3.69
C GLN A 293 -0.86 -16.68 -4.94
N MET A 294 -1.16 -15.61 -5.68
CA MET A 294 -1.87 -15.67 -6.95
C MET A 294 -1.03 -16.42 -8.00
N VAL A 295 0.26 -16.08 -8.15
CA VAL A 295 1.13 -16.79 -9.11
C VAL A 295 1.24 -18.26 -8.71
N LEU A 296 1.34 -18.56 -7.42
CA LEU A 296 1.35 -19.92 -6.91
C LEU A 296 0.05 -20.68 -7.23
N ALA A 297 -1.11 -20.02 -7.15
CA ALA A 297 -2.39 -20.60 -7.56
C ALA A 297 -2.39 -20.98 -9.06
N GLN A 298 -1.79 -20.16 -9.91
CA GLN A 298 -1.64 -20.46 -11.33
C GLN A 298 -0.70 -21.65 -11.59
N LEU A 299 0.41 -21.77 -10.84
CA LEU A 299 1.28 -22.95 -10.91
C LEU A 299 0.54 -24.21 -10.46
N TYR A 300 -0.22 -24.14 -9.36
CA TYR A 300 -1.03 -25.26 -8.89
C TYR A 300 -2.09 -25.70 -9.92
N LEU A 301 -2.77 -24.76 -10.58
CA LEU A 301 -3.70 -25.10 -11.68
C LEU A 301 -2.98 -25.78 -12.85
N THR A 302 -1.82 -25.27 -13.23
CA THR A 302 -1.02 -25.86 -14.31
C THR A 302 -0.54 -27.27 -13.97
N ALA A 303 -0.30 -27.55 -12.68
CA ALA A 303 0.06 -28.87 -12.16
C ALA A 303 -1.15 -29.78 -11.85
N GLY A 304 -2.40 -29.36 -12.13
CA GLY A 304 -3.61 -30.14 -11.83
C GLY A 304 -3.95 -30.23 -10.34
N ARG A 305 -3.41 -29.34 -9.50
CA ARG A 305 -3.62 -29.28 -8.04
C ARG A 305 -4.75 -28.31 -7.68
N SER A 306 -5.96 -28.57 -8.18
CA SER A 306 -7.10 -27.64 -8.08
C SER A 306 -7.46 -27.23 -6.65
N ALA A 307 -7.40 -28.15 -5.68
CA ALA A 307 -7.66 -27.82 -4.27
C ALA A 307 -6.61 -26.87 -3.67
N ASP A 308 -5.33 -27.01 -4.04
CA ASP A 308 -4.26 -26.13 -3.59
C ASP A 308 -4.38 -24.75 -4.23
N ALA A 309 -4.71 -24.73 -5.53
CA ALA A 309 -4.97 -23.51 -6.26
C ALA A 309 -6.12 -22.69 -5.66
N ALA A 310 -7.23 -23.35 -5.27
CA ALA A 310 -8.36 -22.68 -4.64
C ALA A 310 -7.95 -21.99 -3.34
N ARG A 311 -7.19 -22.67 -2.48
CA ARG A 311 -6.70 -22.11 -1.20
C ARG A 311 -5.76 -20.92 -1.41
N ALA A 312 -4.81 -21.06 -2.34
CA ALA A 312 -3.86 -20.00 -2.67
C ALA A 312 -4.58 -18.78 -3.28
N ALA A 313 -5.55 -18.99 -4.17
CA ALA A 313 -6.32 -17.92 -4.78
C ALA A 313 -7.27 -17.22 -3.79
N GLU A 314 -7.91 -17.94 -2.87
CA GLU A 314 -8.72 -17.36 -1.80
C GLU A 314 -7.88 -16.46 -0.88
N SER A 315 -6.71 -16.96 -0.47
CA SER A 315 -5.79 -16.22 0.38
C SER A 315 -5.20 -15.00 -0.35
N ALA A 316 -4.86 -15.12 -1.64
CA ALA A 316 -4.44 -13.99 -2.46
C ALA A 316 -5.53 -12.92 -2.56
N LEU A 317 -6.77 -13.34 -2.82
CA LEU A 317 -7.92 -12.44 -2.91
C LEU A 317 -8.15 -11.70 -1.59
N GLN A 318 -8.02 -12.40 -0.46
CA GLN A 318 -8.07 -11.78 0.86
C GLN A 318 -7.01 -10.68 1.00
N CYS A 319 -5.75 -10.94 0.64
CA CYS A 319 -4.68 -9.94 0.70
C CYS A 319 -4.97 -8.71 -0.19
N PHE A 320 -5.46 -8.92 -1.42
CA PHE A 320 -5.82 -7.78 -2.27
C PHE A 320 -6.95 -6.95 -1.65
N CYS A 321 -7.95 -7.59 -1.04
CA CYS A 321 -9.07 -6.89 -0.41
C CYS A 321 -8.66 -6.17 0.89
N THR A 322 -7.71 -6.69 1.66
CA THR A 322 -7.22 -6.02 2.88
C THR A 322 -6.36 -4.80 2.57
N TRP A 323 -5.65 -4.77 1.44
CA TRP A 323 -4.81 -3.63 1.08
C TRP A 323 -5.54 -2.56 0.28
N GLY A 324 -6.33 -2.93 -0.73
CA GLY A 324 -6.85 -1.97 -1.71
C GLY A 324 -5.82 -1.44 -2.70
N ASN A 325 -4.60 -1.95 -2.66
CA ASN A 325 -3.48 -1.58 -3.51
C ASN A 325 -2.65 -2.83 -3.86
N ALA A 326 -1.91 -2.77 -4.96
CA ALA A 326 -0.99 -3.82 -5.37
C ALA A 326 0.35 -3.65 -4.67
N TRP A 327 1.00 -4.70 -4.20
CA TRP A 327 2.41 -4.67 -3.79
C TRP A 327 3.34 -4.68 -5.01
N ASP A 328 3.00 -5.45 -6.04
CA ASP A 328 3.69 -5.41 -7.34
C ASP A 328 3.02 -4.38 -8.26
N LYS A 329 3.73 -3.26 -8.47
CA LYS A 329 3.23 -2.06 -9.18
C LYS A 329 3.18 -2.20 -10.69
N ARG A 330 3.67 -3.31 -11.26
CA ARG A 330 3.65 -3.51 -12.72
C ARG A 330 2.24 -3.72 -13.26
N VAL A 331 1.34 -4.17 -12.40
CA VAL A 331 -0.07 -4.43 -12.73
C VAL A 331 -0.94 -3.73 -11.69
N GLN A 332 -2.06 -3.17 -12.15
CA GLN A 332 -2.99 -2.46 -11.29
C GLN A 332 -3.78 -3.42 -10.39
N TRP A 333 -4.19 -2.92 -9.22
CA TRP A 333 -4.85 -3.72 -8.18
C TRP A 333 -6.12 -4.45 -8.65
N ASP A 334 -6.94 -3.76 -9.44
CA ASP A 334 -8.15 -4.29 -10.05
C ASP A 334 -7.86 -5.46 -11.01
N ALA A 335 -6.80 -5.36 -11.80
CA ALA A 335 -6.35 -6.42 -12.69
C ALA A 335 -5.83 -7.64 -11.90
N TRP A 336 -5.10 -7.44 -10.80
CA TRP A 336 -4.71 -8.52 -9.89
C TRP A 336 -5.92 -9.24 -9.29
N ILE A 337 -6.94 -8.50 -8.86
CA ILE A 337 -8.20 -9.08 -8.37
C ILE A 337 -8.92 -9.85 -9.48
N ALA A 338 -9.05 -9.27 -10.67
CA ALA A 338 -9.74 -9.90 -11.79
C ALA A 338 -9.10 -11.26 -12.14
N TRP A 339 -7.77 -11.30 -12.27
CA TRP A 339 -7.05 -12.52 -12.57
C TRP A 339 -7.17 -13.56 -11.45
N THR A 340 -7.05 -13.13 -10.19
CA THR A 340 -7.19 -14.03 -9.03
C THR A 340 -8.59 -14.66 -8.96
N ARG A 341 -9.64 -13.90 -9.28
CA ARG A 341 -11.01 -14.43 -9.35
C ARG A 341 -11.16 -15.46 -10.47
N ILE A 342 -10.51 -15.25 -11.62
CA ILE A 342 -10.49 -16.23 -12.72
C ILE A 342 -9.78 -17.53 -12.27
N LEU A 343 -8.64 -17.42 -11.58
CA LEU A 343 -7.93 -18.59 -11.03
C LEU A 343 -8.78 -19.33 -10.00
N LEU A 344 -9.44 -18.61 -9.09
CA LEU A 344 -10.33 -19.20 -8.09
C LEU A 344 -11.53 -19.91 -8.72
N GLN A 345 -12.17 -19.29 -9.73
CA GLN A 345 -13.25 -19.91 -10.48
C GLN A 345 -12.77 -21.20 -11.15
N SER A 346 -11.62 -21.13 -11.81
CA SER A 346 -10.98 -22.24 -12.52
C SER A 346 -10.67 -23.41 -11.58
N ALA A 347 -10.11 -23.12 -10.40
CA ALA A 347 -9.81 -24.11 -9.39
C ALA A 347 -11.05 -24.80 -8.83
N ARG A 348 -12.15 -24.05 -8.62
CA ARG A 348 -13.42 -24.59 -8.12
C ARG A 348 -14.19 -25.40 -9.17
N GLN A 349 -14.01 -25.07 -10.45
CA GLN A 349 -14.67 -25.75 -11.57
C GLN A 349 -13.81 -26.86 -12.18
N ASP A 350 -12.59 -27.05 -11.67
CA ASP A 350 -11.58 -27.95 -12.25
C ASP A 350 -11.34 -27.68 -13.75
N SER A 351 -11.32 -26.40 -14.11
CA SER A 351 -11.23 -25.94 -15.49
C SER A 351 -9.93 -25.16 -15.71
N TRP A 352 -8.94 -25.76 -16.37
CA TRP A 352 -7.71 -25.08 -16.80
C TRP A 352 -7.46 -25.32 -18.30
N PRO A 353 -7.01 -24.32 -19.08
CA PRO A 353 -6.82 -24.53 -20.51
C PRO A 353 -5.71 -25.56 -20.82
N ALA A 354 -6.04 -26.56 -21.64
CA ALA A 354 -5.08 -27.58 -22.07
C ALA A 354 -4.01 -27.06 -23.07
N ARG A 355 -4.18 -25.83 -23.58
CA ARG A 355 -3.24 -25.20 -24.51
C ARG A 355 -2.94 -23.77 -24.08
N LEU A 356 -1.68 -23.36 -24.20
CA LEU A 356 -1.22 -22.02 -23.81
C LEU A 356 -1.95 -20.90 -24.55
N ASP A 357 -2.27 -21.08 -25.83
CA ASP A 357 -2.98 -20.07 -26.63
C ASP A 357 -4.42 -19.81 -26.15
N LYS A 358 -4.99 -20.70 -25.33
CA LYS A 358 -6.32 -20.54 -24.75
C LYS A 358 -6.32 -19.77 -23.43
N LEU A 359 -5.16 -19.46 -22.85
CA LEU A 359 -5.05 -18.67 -21.62
C LEU A 359 -5.71 -17.29 -21.78
N ASN A 360 -5.57 -16.67 -22.95
CA ASN A 360 -6.15 -15.36 -23.25
C ASN A 360 -7.69 -15.36 -23.42
N ASN A 361 -8.33 -16.54 -23.39
CA ASN A 361 -9.78 -16.68 -23.49
C ASN A 361 -10.45 -16.92 -22.13
N MET A 362 -9.68 -16.97 -21.05
CA MET A 362 -10.23 -17.16 -19.71
C MET A 362 -11.01 -15.92 -19.27
N ALA A 363 -12.21 -16.13 -18.74
CA ALA A 363 -13.09 -15.07 -18.28
C ALA A 363 -13.89 -15.53 -17.07
N LEU A 364 -14.36 -14.55 -16.28
CA LEU A 364 -15.35 -14.80 -15.24
C LEU A 364 -16.68 -15.17 -15.89
N ASN A 365 -17.36 -16.16 -15.33
CA ASN A 365 -18.72 -16.46 -15.73
C ASN A 365 -19.61 -15.29 -15.34
N GLN A 366 -20.51 -14.88 -16.24
CA GLN A 366 -21.55 -13.92 -15.88
C GLN A 366 -22.44 -14.58 -14.83
N VAL A 367 -22.54 -13.97 -13.64
CA VAL A 367 -23.46 -14.35 -12.57
C VAL A 367 -24.80 -13.70 -12.81
#